data_AF-A0A518FKZ2-F1
#
_entry.id   AF-A0A518FKZ2-F1
#
_cell.length_a   1.000
_cell.length_b   1.000
_cell.length_c   1.000
_cell.angle_alpha   90.00
_cell.angle_beta   90.00
_cell.angle_gamma   90.00
#
_symmetry.space_group_name_H-M   'P 1'
#
loop_
_entity.id
_entity.type
_entity.pdbx_description
1 polymer ?
#
loop_
_entity_poly.entity_id
_entity_poly.type
_entity_poly.pdbx_seq_one_letter_code
_entity_poly.pdbx_strand_id
1 'polypeptide(L)'
;MTATQLIDYPKLFAVRLEYSRALLKLSLQQQDLIQQDDYTSLLDVLGQKQRLLGQLDQYTRQLPQLWEKWKTDRDRLPTAQRETCEAILQESEAILSELLQNEDTSTQSMIHRRDQTRQQLQSLNQGGKVSEAYRDSLAPVTHRHLNVDQ
;
A
#
# COMPACT_ATOMS: atom_id res chain seq x y z
N MET A 1 23.69 33.09 -28.48
CA MET A 1 24.19 32.70 -27.15
C MET A 1 22.97 32.46 -26.26
N THR A 2 22.49 31.21 -26.23
CA THR A 2 21.37 30.81 -25.37
C THR A 2 21.89 30.68 -23.96
N ALA A 3 21.38 31.50 -23.04
CA ALA A 3 21.62 31.35 -21.61
C ALA A 3 21.14 29.95 -21.21
N THR A 4 22.06 29.02 -21.01
CA THR A 4 21.78 27.74 -20.38
C THR A 4 21.25 28.06 -18.98
N GLN A 5 19.94 27.98 -18.78
CA GLN A 5 19.37 28.03 -17.45
C GLN A 5 20.06 26.93 -16.64
N LEU A 6 20.82 27.33 -15.62
CA LEU A 6 21.46 26.40 -14.70
C LEU A 6 20.35 25.55 -14.06
N ILE A 7 20.49 24.23 -14.15
CA ILE A 7 19.56 23.32 -13.48
C ILE A 7 19.80 23.44 -11.98
N ASP A 8 18.74 23.78 -11.24
CA ASP A 8 18.76 23.85 -9.78
C ASP A 8 18.56 22.43 -9.20
N TYR A 9 19.62 21.62 -9.24
CA TYR A 9 19.59 20.24 -8.73
C TYR A 9 19.13 20.13 -7.28
N PRO A 10 19.61 20.96 -6.32
CA PRO A 10 19.15 20.87 -4.94
C PRO A 10 17.63 21.02 -4.83
N LYS A 11 17.05 22.01 -5.51
CA LYS A 11 15.60 22.21 -5.50
C LYS A 11 14.87 21.04 -6.14
N LEU A 12 15.36 20.51 -7.26
CA LEU A 12 14.71 19.41 -7.95
C LEU A 12 14.70 18.12 -7.13
N PHE A 13 15.81 17.81 -6.46
CA PHE A 13 15.91 16.65 -5.58
C PHE A 13 15.11 16.86 -4.28
N ALA A 14 15.09 18.07 -3.71
CA ALA A 14 14.30 18.38 -2.52
C ALA A 14 12.81 18.15 -2.76
N VAL A 15 12.28 18.55 -3.93
CA VAL A 15 10.88 18.27 -4.30
C VAL A 15 10.60 16.76 -4.30
N ARG A 16 11.50 15.95 -4.87
CA ARG A 16 11.34 14.47 -4.88
C ARG A 16 11.38 13.89 -3.47
N LEU A 17 12.27 14.40 -2.62
CA LEU A 17 12.36 14.00 -1.22
C LEU A 17 11.05 14.29 -0.48
N GLU A 18 10.44 15.45 -0.69
CA GLU A 18 9.13 15.78 -0.09
C GLU A 18 8.02 14.83 -0.54
N TYR A 19 7.99 14.43 -1.82
CA TYR A 19 7.06 13.39 -2.28
C TYR A 19 7.32 12.05 -1.57
N SER A 20 8.58 11.64 -1.44
CA SER A 20 8.95 10.39 -0.74
C SER A 20 8.52 10.42 0.74
N ARG A 21 8.75 11.54 1.45
CA ARG A 21 8.34 11.73 2.84
C ARG A 21 6.82 11.68 2.99
N ALA A 22 6.10 12.37 2.11
CA ALA A 22 4.63 12.37 2.12
C ALA A 22 4.05 10.99 1.82
N LEU A 23 4.66 10.22 0.91
CA LEU A 23 4.27 8.82 0.67
C LEU A 23 4.50 7.96 1.90
N LEU A 24 5.69 8.01 2.51
CA LEU A 24 6.00 7.25 3.72
C LEU A 24 5.00 7.53 4.85
N LYS A 25 4.67 8.81 5.08
CA LYS A 25 3.66 9.19 6.07
C LYS A 25 2.31 8.51 5.82
N LEU A 26 1.84 8.50 4.58
CA LEU A 26 0.58 7.85 4.21
C LEU A 26 0.67 6.32 4.35
N SER A 27 1.83 5.73 4.10
CA SER A 27 2.06 4.29 4.26
C SER A 27 2.04 3.84 5.72
N LEU A 28 2.68 4.60 6.60
CA LEU A 28 2.58 4.39 8.05
C LEU A 28 1.13 4.51 8.54
N GLN A 29 0.40 5.53 8.08
CA GLN A 29 -1.02 5.67 8.39
C GLN A 29 -1.86 4.50 7.86
N GLN A 30 -1.58 4.02 6.65
CA GLN A 30 -2.22 2.82 6.10
C GLN A 30 -1.98 1.59 6.99
N GLN A 31 -0.76 1.41 7.49
CA GLN A 31 -0.42 0.29 8.37
C GLN A 31 -1.23 0.35 9.67
N ASP A 32 -1.34 1.52 10.30
CA ASP A 32 -2.14 1.73 11.51
C ASP A 32 -3.62 1.41 11.27
N LEU A 33 -4.18 1.87 10.14
CA LEU A 33 -5.59 1.61 9.78
C LEU A 33 -5.85 0.12 9.52
N ILE A 34 -4.91 -0.59 8.89
CA ILE A 34 -4.99 -2.05 8.69
C ILE A 34 -5.02 -2.78 10.03
N GLN A 35 -4.22 -2.33 11.01
CA GLN A 35 -4.21 -2.89 12.37
C GLN A 35 -5.51 -2.62 13.13
N GLN A 36 -6.14 -1.47 12.87
CA GLN A 36 -7.37 -1.02 13.53
C GLN A 36 -8.66 -1.52 12.86
N ASP A 37 -8.57 -2.29 11.77
CA ASP A 37 -9.74 -2.72 11.00
C ASP A 37 -10.56 -1.60 10.34
N ASP A 38 -10.01 -0.38 10.24
CA ASP A 38 -10.70 0.76 9.65
C ASP A 38 -10.50 0.82 8.14
N TYR A 39 -11.24 -0.04 7.43
CA TYR A 39 -11.19 -0.12 5.97
C TYR A 39 -11.80 1.09 5.26
N THR A 40 -12.69 1.84 5.92
CA THR A 40 -13.28 3.04 5.32
C THR A 40 -12.24 4.14 5.20
N SER A 41 -11.54 4.45 6.30
CA SER A 41 -10.45 5.44 6.29
C SER A 41 -9.25 4.95 5.45
N LEU A 42 -9.05 3.63 5.35
CA LEU A 42 -7.99 3.06 4.51
C LEU A 42 -8.17 3.43 3.02
N LEU A 43 -9.42 3.41 2.50
CA LEU A 43 -9.69 3.79 1.12
C LEU A 43 -9.33 5.26 0.85
N ASP A 44 -9.57 6.15 1.80
CA ASP A 44 -9.20 7.56 1.68
C ASP A 44 -7.68 7.75 1.63
N VAL A 45 -6.93 7.00 2.44
CA VAL A 45 -5.45 7.02 2.42
C VAL A 45 -4.93 6.47 1.09
N LEU A 46 -5.48 5.38 0.58
CA LEU A 46 -5.10 4.83 -0.72
C LEU A 46 -5.36 5.82 -1.86
N GLY A 47 -6.49 6.52 -1.85
CA GLY A 47 -6.80 7.58 -2.81
C GLY A 47 -5.84 8.78 -2.73
N GLN A 48 -5.36 9.12 -1.53
CA GLN A 48 -4.31 10.15 -1.36
C GLN A 48 -2.97 9.68 -1.94
N LYS A 49 -2.56 8.44 -1.67
CA LYS A 49 -1.32 7.86 -2.22
C LYS A 49 -1.34 7.82 -3.74
N GLN A 50 -2.45 7.41 -4.34
CA GLN A 50 -2.58 7.38 -5.80
C GLN A 50 -2.45 8.77 -6.44
N ARG A 51 -3.06 9.80 -5.84
CA ARG A 51 -2.89 11.19 -6.31
C ARG A 51 -1.45 11.66 -6.20
N LEU A 52 -0.80 11.38 -5.08
CA LEU A 52 0.58 11.78 -4.82
C LEU A 52 1.56 11.09 -5.79
N LEU A 53 1.37 9.80 -6.06
CA LEU A 53 2.12 9.07 -7.08
C LEU A 53 1.90 9.64 -8.48
N GLY A 54 0.67 10.02 -8.83
CA GLY A 54 0.37 10.68 -10.10
C GLY A 54 1.09 12.01 -10.27
N GLN A 55 1.15 12.82 -9.20
CA GLN A 55 1.90 14.08 -9.19
C GLN A 55 3.41 13.86 -9.33
N LEU A 56 3.97 12.86 -8.63
CA LEU A 56 5.39 12.50 -8.75
C LEU A 56 5.75 11.99 -10.15
N ASP A 57 4.89 11.17 -10.77
CA ASP A 57 5.08 10.69 -12.14
C ASP A 57 5.05 11.87 -13.13
N GLN A 58 4.06 12.76 -13.02
CA GLN A 58 4.00 13.97 -13.84
C GLN A 58 5.26 14.84 -13.69
N TYR A 59 5.70 15.06 -12.45
CA TYR A 59 6.92 15.81 -12.16
C TYR A 59 8.17 15.14 -12.77
N THR A 60 8.26 13.82 -12.68
CA THR A 60 9.38 13.04 -13.25
C THR A 60 9.40 13.12 -14.78
N ARG A 61 8.23 13.05 -15.43
CA ARG A 61 8.10 13.16 -16.89
C ARG A 61 8.49 14.55 -17.43
N GLN A 62 8.34 15.60 -16.64
CA GLN A 62 8.80 16.95 -16.99
C GLN A 62 10.34 17.06 -17.00
N LEU A 63 11.04 16.07 -16.42
CA LEU A 63 12.49 16.08 -16.23
C LEU A 63 13.17 14.81 -16.79
N PRO A 64 12.94 14.45 -18.07
CA PRO A 64 13.30 13.12 -18.61
C PRO A 64 14.81 12.84 -18.65
N GLN A 65 15.66 13.86 -18.57
CA GLN A 65 17.12 13.74 -18.62
C GLN A 65 17.81 14.18 -17.32
N LEU A 66 17.07 14.32 -16.21
CA LEU A 66 17.62 14.81 -14.95
C LEU A 66 18.86 14.02 -14.51
N TRP A 67 18.78 12.69 -14.55
CA TRP A 67 19.85 11.81 -14.08
C TRP A 67 21.08 11.83 -14.98
N GLU A 68 20.90 11.83 -16.30
CA GLU A 68 22.02 11.89 -17.24
C GLU A 68 22.74 13.25 -17.17
N LYS A 69 21.99 14.34 -17.00
CA LYS A 69 22.56 15.66 -16.76
C LYS A 69 23.27 15.73 -15.43
N TRP A 70 22.66 15.23 -14.34
CA TRP A 70 23.30 15.18 -13.02
C TRP A 70 24.66 14.46 -13.08
N LYS A 71 24.74 13.26 -13.69
CA LYS A 71 26.01 12.53 -13.84
C LYS A 71 27.09 13.34 -14.54
N THR A 72 26.71 14.12 -15.55
CA THR A 72 27.62 14.93 -16.35
C THR A 72 28.06 16.20 -15.62
N ASP A 73 27.13 16.83 -14.90
CA ASP A 73 27.33 18.15 -14.31
C ASP A 73 27.86 18.08 -12.87
N ARG A 74 27.61 16.98 -12.13
CA ARG A 74 27.99 16.81 -10.71
C ARG A 74 29.42 17.23 -10.41
N ASP A 75 30.37 16.77 -11.21
CA ASP A 75 31.80 17.01 -10.97
C ASP A 75 32.23 18.45 -11.31
N ARG A 76 31.36 19.20 -12.00
CA ARG A 76 31.55 20.61 -12.36
C ARG A 76 30.82 21.57 -11.42
N LEU A 77 29.94 21.06 -10.55
CA LEU A 77 29.23 21.88 -9.57
C LEU A 77 30.16 22.32 -8.44
N PRO A 78 29.88 23.47 -7.81
CA PRO A 78 30.53 23.86 -6.56
C PRO A 78 30.37 22.77 -5.50
N THR A 79 31.43 22.51 -4.73
CA THR A 79 31.46 21.46 -3.69
C THR A 79 30.24 21.51 -2.76
N ALA A 80 29.89 22.69 -2.24
CA ALA A 80 28.75 22.86 -1.33
C ALA A 80 27.40 22.47 -1.97
N GLN A 81 27.21 22.77 -3.27
CA GLN A 81 25.99 22.37 -3.98
C GLN A 81 25.96 20.86 -4.22
N ARG A 82 27.10 20.27 -4.59
CA ARG A 82 27.23 18.82 -4.78
C ARG A 82 26.91 18.08 -3.48
N GLU A 83 27.50 18.48 -2.36
CA GLU A 83 27.27 17.89 -1.04
C GLU A 83 25.81 18.00 -0.62
N THR A 84 25.16 19.14 -0.88
CA THR A 84 23.73 19.32 -0.62
C THR A 84 22.88 18.33 -1.41
N CYS A 85 23.17 18.18 -2.72
CA CYS A 85 22.47 17.20 -3.55
C CYS A 85 22.69 15.77 -3.07
N GLU A 86 23.93 15.40 -2.74
CA GLU A 86 24.27 14.07 -2.25
C GLU A 86 23.56 13.74 -0.94
N ALA A 87 23.48 14.70 -0.01
CA ALA A 87 22.71 14.55 1.23
C ALA A 87 21.22 14.31 0.97
N ILE A 88 20.59 15.10 0.09
CA ILE A 88 19.17 14.92 -0.28
C ILE A 88 18.94 13.56 -0.93
N LEU A 89 19.85 13.11 -1.80
CA LEU A 89 19.74 11.83 -2.48
C LEU A 89 19.87 10.65 -1.51
N GLN A 90 20.84 10.71 -0.59
CA GLN A 90 21.01 9.70 0.47
C GLN A 90 19.77 9.63 1.36
N GLU A 91 19.22 10.78 1.76
CA GLU A 91 18.00 10.81 2.56
C GLU A 91 16.80 10.22 1.79
N SER A 92 16.67 10.57 0.51
CA SER A 92 15.60 10.02 -0.33
C SER A 92 15.73 8.51 -0.48
N GLU A 93 16.94 7.95 -0.58
CA GLU A 93 17.15 6.51 -0.64
C GLU A 93 16.73 5.80 0.65
N ALA A 94 17.09 6.37 1.82
CA ALA A 94 16.67 5.84 3.12
C ALA A 94 15.13 5.80 3.25
N ILE A 95 14.45 6.90 2.92
CA ILE A 95 12.99 6.99 2.98
C ILE A 95 12.31 6.04 2.00
N LEU A 96 12.84 5.92 0.77
CA LEU A 96 12.28 5.00 -0.22
C LEU A 96 12.45 3.54 0.21
N SER A 97 13.57 3.20 0.84
CA SER A 97 13.78 1.86 1.38
C SER A 97 12.80 1.54 2.51
N GLU A 98 12.57 2.48 3.43
CA GLU A 98 11.58 2.34 4.51
C GLU A 98 10.17 2.22 3.96
N LEU A 99 9.82 3.05 2.97
CA LEU A 99 8.53 3.01 2.28
C LEU A 99 8.26 1.63 1.66
N LEU A 100 9.23 1.07 0.94
CA LEU A 100 9.10 -0.26 0.32
C LEU A 100 8.88 -1.36 1.36
N GLN A 101 9.62 -1.32 2.47
CA GLN A 101 9.44 -2.26 3.56
C GLN A 101 8.05 -2.15 4.21
N ASN A 102 7.54 -0.92 4.34
CA ASN A 102 6.22 -0.66 4.88
C ASN A 102 5.09 -1.18 3.96
N GLU A 103 5.20 -0.97 2.65
CA GLU A 103 4.23 -1.49 1.67
C GLU A 103 4.16 -3.02 1.67
N ASP A 104 5.32 -3.69 1.73
CA ASP A 104 5.37 -5.15 1.78
C ASP A 104 4.68 -5.65 3.06
N THR A 105 5.05 -5.09 4.22
CA THR A 105 4.43 -5.43 5.51
C THR A 105 2.92 -5.23 5.50
N SER A 106 2.44 -4.11 4.95
CA SER A 106 1.02 -3.81 4.83
C SER A 106 0.31 -4.82 3.93
N THR A 107 0.92 -5.17 2.79
CA THR A 107 0.37 -6.13 1.83
C THR A 107 0.24 -7.52 2.45
N GLN A 108 1.30 -7.99 3.12
CA GLN A 108 1.27 -9.28 3.83
C GLN A 108 0.20 -9.31 4.93
N SER A 109 0.07 -8.22 5.68
CA SER A 109 -0.95 -8.10 6.73
C SER A 109 -2.36 -8.22 6.16
N MET A 110 -2.67 -7.52 5.06
CA MET A 110 -3.99 -7.64 4.43
C MET A 110 -4.27 -9.04 3.87
N ILE A 111 -3.27 -9.68 3.26
CA ILE A 111 -3.39 -11.06 2.76
C ILE A 111 -3.72 -12.02 3.90
N HIS A 112 -2.98 -11.94 5.01
CA HIS A 112 -3.18 -12.80 6.17
C HIS A 112 -4.59 -12.66 6.74
N ARG A 113 -5.09 -11.42 6.87
CA ARG A 113 -6.42 -11.12 7.43
C ARG A 113 -7.55 -11.63 6.52
N ARG A 114 -7.39 -11.49 5.20
CA ARG A 114 -8.31 -12.09 4.22
C ARG A 114 -8.38 -13.60 4.38
N ASP A 115 -7.24 -14.26 4.55
CA ASP A 115 -7.17 -15.72 4.64
C ASP A 115 -7.76 -16.23 5.96
N GLN A 116 -7.52 -15.53 7.08
CA GLN A 116 -8.18 -15.79 8.36
C GLN A 116 -9.70 -15.66 8.26
N THR A 117 -10.19 -14.58 7.64
CA THR A 117 -11.63 -14.36 7.44
C THR A 117 -12.24 -15.47 6.59
N ARG A 118 -11.54 -15.92 5.53
CA ARG A 118 -11.96 -17.04 4.70
C ARG A 118 -12.05 -18.35 5.50
N GLN A 119 -11.06 -18.63 6.36
CA GLN A 119 -11.08 -19.82 7.22
C GLN A 119 -12.22 -19.78 8.23
N GLN A 120 -12.47 -18.61 8.85
CA GLN A 120 -13.60 -18.42 9.76
C GLN A 120 -14.94 -18.67 9.05
N LEU A 121 -15.15 -18.10 7.86
CA LEU A 121 -16.34 -18.34 7.05
C LEU A 121 -16.51 -19.82 6.66
N GLN A 122 -15.41 -20.53 6.34
CA GLN A 122 -15.46 -21.96 6.05
C GLN A 122 -15.85 -22.78 7.28
N SER A 123 -15.31 -22.45 8.46
CA SER A 123 -15.63 -23.13 9.72
C SER A 123 -17.10 -22.94 10.13
N LEU A 124 -17.65 -21.73 9.95
CA LEU A 124 -19.07 -21.44 10.20
C LEU A 124 -19.99 -22.23 9.27
N ASN A 125 -19.65 -22.30 7.98
CA ASN A 125 -20.41 -23.08 7.01
C ASN A 125 -20.37 -24.60 7.29
N GLN A 126 -19.27 -25.12 7.84
CA GLN A 126 -19.17 -26.51 8.28
C GLN A 126 -19.99 -26.75 9.56
N GLY A 127 -19.95 -25.83 10.53
CA GLY A 127 -20.77 -25.89 11.75
C GLY A 127 -22.28 -25.85 11.48
N GLY A 128 -22.71 -25.06 10.49
CA GLY A 128 -24.11 -25.03 10.04
C GLY A 128 -24.59 -26.38 9.49
N LYS A 129 -23.78 -27.03 8.64
CA LYS A 129 -24.08 -28.37 8.10
C LYS A 129 -24.14 -29.44 9.18
N VAL A 130 -23.29 -29.36 10.20
CA VAL A 130 -23.32 -30.28 11.34
C VAL A 130 -24.58 -30.05 12.18
N SER A 131 -24.94 -28.80 12.49
CA SER A 131 -26.18 -28.48 13.22
C SER A 131 -27.44 -28.89 12.47
N GLU A 132 -27.45 -28.83 11.14
CA GLU A 132 -28.56 -29.27 10.30
C GLU A 132 -28.68 -30.80 10.30
N ALA A 133 -27.56 -31.53 10.21
CA ALA A 133 -27.55 -32.99 10.35
C ALA A 133 -28.01 -33.49 11.73
N TYR A 134 -27.70 -32.75 12.80
CA TYR A 134 -28.22 -33.05 14.14
C TYR A 134 -29.72 -32.73 14.28
N ARG A 135 -30.25 -31.73 13.56
CA ARG A 135 -31.70 -31.47 13.53
C ARG A 135 -32.47 -32.53 12.76
N ASP A 136 -31.98 -32.95 11.61
CA ASP A 136 -32.62 -33.99 10.79
C ASP A 136 -32.62 -35.37 11.47
N SER A 137 -31.59 -35.67 12.26
CA SER A 137 -31.53 -36.92 13.04
C SER A 137 -32.37 -36.90 14.32
N LEU A 138 -32.80 -35.73 14.80
CA LEU A 138 -33.70 -35.57 15.95
C LEU A 138 -35.17 -35.32 15.56
N ALA A 139 -35.48 -35.16 14.27
CA ALA A 139 -36.85 -35.16 13.80
C ALA A 139 -37.45 -36.56 14.01
N PRO A 140 -38.46 -36.74 14.88
CA PRO A 140 -39.08 -38.04 15.03
C PRO A 140 -39.76 -38.37 13.71
N VAL A 141 -39.35 -39.48 13.09
CA VAL A 141 -40.07 -40.07 11.97
C VAL A 141 -41.43 -40.50 12.52
N THR A 142 -42.42 -39.62 12.45
CA THR A 142 -43.82 -40.00 12.66
C THR A 142 -44.23 -40.84 11.46
N HIS A 143 -43.85 -42.12 11.45
CA HIS A 143 -44.54 -43.16 10.70
C HIS A 143 -45.92 -43.31 11.31
N ARG A 144 -46.83 -42.41 10.93
CA ARG A 144 -48.26 -42.59 11.14
C ARG A 144 -48.68 -43.68 10.16
N HIS A 145 -48.61 -44.93 10.60
CA HIS A 145 -49.29 -46.04 9.93
C HIS A 145 -50.80 -45.72 9.95
N LEU A 146 -51.29 -45.11 8.87
CA LEU A 146 -52.71 -45.10 8.55
C LEU A 146 -53.04 -46.54 8.16
N ASN A 147 -53.49 -47.32 9.13
CA ASN A 147 -54.14 -48.59 8.88
C ASN A 147 -55.51 -48.26 8.29
N VAL A 148 -55.65 -48.39 6.97
CA VAL A 148 -56.95 -48.34 6.30
C VAL A 148 -57.36 -49.79 6.08
N ASP A 149 -57.91 -50.39 7.13
CA ASP A 149 -58.76 -51.56 7.03
C ASP A 149 -60.20 -51.13 7.32
N GLN A 150 -61.10 -51.57 6.42
CA GLN A 150 -62.57 -51.47 6.38
C GLN A 150 -63.19 -50.32 5.57
#